data_AF-A0A8I2E2L5-F1
#
_entry.id   AF-A0A8I2E2L5-F1
#
_cell.length_a   1.000
_cell.length_b   1.000
_cell.length_c   1.000
_cell.angle_alpha   90.00
_cell.angle_beta   90.00
_cell.angle_gamma   90.00
#
_symmetry.space_group_name_H-M   'P 1'
#
loop_
_entity.id
_entity.type
_entity.pdbx_description
1 polymer ?
#
loop_
_entity_poly.entity_id
_entity_poly.type
_entity_poly.pdbx_seq_one_letter_code
_entity_poly.pdbx_strand_id
1 'polypeptide(L)'
;MTSSDKVLGFGWELHDDSRGSDKFYRLMVVTGPEPLALGLYGSRGQEGAVGLATTGITAEQALKEVVKKSREKERKGYEASREFTVFYVPASLTGAADARENARAIARHFGQHAAQAGTALPNASRIPAPTV
;
A
#
# COMPACT_ATOMS: atom_id res chain seq x y z
N MET A 1 22.65 5.25 -18.80
CA MET A 1 22.74 4.45 -17.56
C MET A 1 21.69 4.98 -16.59
N THR A 2 20.48 4.41 -16.62
CA THR A 2 19.38 4.76 -15.72
C THR A 2 19.54 3.96 -14.43
N SER A 3 19.83 4.63 -13.31
CA SER A 3 20.09 4.04 -11.99
C SER A 3 19.06 2.96 -11.65
N SER A 4 19.54 1.75 -11.35
CA SER A 4 18.72 0.57 -11.04
C SER A 4 18.20 0.57 -9.59
N ASP A 5 18.11 1.75 -8.95
CA ASP A 5 17.85 1.86 -7.51
C ASP A 5 16.35 1.91 -7.16
N LYS A 6 15.46 1.84 -8.17
CA LYS A 6 14.02 1.91 -7.98
C LYS A 6 13.34 0.62 -8.41
N VAL A 7 12.49 0.11 -7.54
CA VAL A 7 11.66 -1.07 -7.73
C VAL A 7 10.22 -0.63 -7.99
N LEU A 8 9.57 -1.26 -8.96
CA LEU A 8 8.19 -1.00 -9.34
C LEU A 8 7.22 -1.60 -8.30
N GLY A 9 6.19 -0.83 -7.96
CA GLY A 9 5.09 -1.25 -7.12
C GLY A 9 3.73 -0.81 -7.66
N PHE A 10 2.69 -1.48 -7.18
CA PHE A 10 1.29 -1.21 -7.50
C PHE A 10 0.49 -1.15 -6.22
N GLY A 11 -0.44 -0.21 -6.09
CA GLY A 11 -1.25 -0.13 -4.89
C GLY A 11 -2.56 0.60 -5.08
N TRP A 12 -3.45 0.42 -4.13
CA TRP A 12 -4.74 1.09 -4.01
C TRP A 12 -5.11 1.22 -2.53
N GLU A 13 -6.08 2.08 -2.24
CA GLU A 13 -6.62 2.23 -0.90
C GLU A 13 -8.13 2.05 -0.92
N LEU A 14 -8.62 1.34 0.09
CA LEU A 14 -10.03 1.25 0.41
C LEU A 14 -10.31 2.03 1.70
N HIS A 15 -11.51 2.59 1.81
CA HIS A 15 -11.97 3.36 2.95
C HIS A 15 -13.39 2.96 3.33
N ASP A 16 -13.65 2.94 4.63
CA ASP A 16 -14.97 2.74 5.22
C ASP A 16 -15.21 3.93 6.16
N ASP A 17 -16.16 4.78 5.79
CA ASP A 17 -16.66 5.91 6.58
C ASP A 17 -18.04 5.64 7.20
N SER A 18 -18.51 4.39 7.14
CA SER A 18 -19.84 4.02 7.61
C SER A 18 -19.87 3.78 9.13
N ARG A 19 -21.02 4.05 9.74
CA ARG A 19 -21.35 3.64 11.13
C ARG A 19 -20.33 4.10 12.20
N GLY A 20 -19.72 5.26 12.01
CA GLY A 20 -18.70 5.80 12.94
C GLY A 20 -17.34 5.10 12.85
N SER A 21 -17.15 4.21 11.88
CA SER A 21 -15.85 3.71 11.43
C SER A 21 -15.30 4.73 10.45
N ASP A 22 -14.07 5.20 10.66
CA ASP A 22 -13.36 6.06 9.71
C ASP A 22 -11.99 5.43 9.47
N LYS A 23 -11.99 4.34 8.70
CA LYS A 23 -10.87 3.40 8.58
C LYS A 23 -10.43 3.21 7.15
N PHE A 24 -9.12 3.12 6.96
CA PHE A 24 -8.52 2.80 5.66
C PHE A 24 -7.90 1.40 5.63
N TYR A 25 -7.72 0.89 4.41
CA TYR A 25 -6.90 -0.27 4.09
C TYR A 25 -6.07 0.04 2.84
N ARG A 26 -4.75 0.19 3.00
CA ARG A 26 -3.80 0.38 1.89
C ARG A 26 -3.26 -0.97 1.49
N LEU A 27 -3.30 -1.25 0.20
CA LEU A 27 -2.99 -2.55 -0.38
C LEU A 27 -1.93 -2.33 -1.44
N MET A 28 -0.78 -3.01 -1.33
CA MET A 28 0.37 -2.76 -2.19
C MET A 28 1.11 -4.05 -2.55
N VAL A 29 1.59 -4.11 -3.77
CA VAL A 29 2.50 -5.12 -4.30
C VAL A 29 3.80 -4.42 -4.70
N VAL A 30 4.94 -4.97 -4.32
CA VAL A 30 6.26 -4.53 -4.79
C VAL A 30 6.88 -5.67 -5.61
N THR A 31 7.35 -5.37 -6.82
CA THR A 31 7.73 -6.38 -7.83
C THR A 31 9.23 -6.56 -8.01
N GLY A 32 10.00 -6.31 -6.96
CA GLY A 32 11.45 -6.49 -6.97
C GLY A 32 11.87 -7.96 -7.10
N PRO A 33 13.19 -8.24 -7.07
CA PRO A 33 13.72 -9.61 -7.04
C PRO A 33 13.11 -10.47 -5.91
N GLU A 34 12.71 -9.82 -4.81
CA GLU A 34 11.91 -10.39 -3.74
C GLU A 34 10.52 -9.71 -3.71
N PRO A 35 9.51 -10.27 -4.38
CA PRO A 35 8.19 -9.68 -4.40
C PRO A 35 7.55 -9.63 -3.00
N LEU A 36 6.86 -8.52 -2.72
CA LEU A 36 6.21 -8.27 -1.43
C LEU A 36 4.72 -8.05 -1.63
N ALA A 37 3.90 -8.67 -0.79
CA ALA A 37 2.50 -8.31 -0.58
C ALA A 37 2.34 -7.58 0.74
N LEU A 38 1.88 -6.34 0.69
CA LEU A 38 1.79 -5.44 1.84
C LEU A 38 0.36 -4.93 2.02
N GLY A 39 -0.05 -4.82 3.29
CA GLY A 39 -1.33 -4.23 3.66
C GLY A 39 -1.23 -3.46 4.97
N LEU A 40 -1.60 -2.19 4.95
CA LEU A 40 -1.68 -1.35 6.15
C LEU A 40 -3.12 -0.95 6.42
N TYR A 41 -3.48 -0.82 7.69
CA TYR A 41 -4.81 -0.39 8.09
C TYR A 41 -4.76 0.51 9.30
N GLY A 42 -5.74 1.40 9.43
CA GLY A 42 -5.82 2.30 10.57
C GLY A 42 -6.99 3.27 10.42
N SER A 43 -7.13 4.16 11.39
CA SER A 43 -8.08 5.27 11.27
C SER A 43 -7.59 6.33 10.28
N ARG A 44 -8.49 7.13 9.73
CA ARG A 44 -8.14 8.22 8.81
C ARG A 44 -7.01 9.10 9.36
N GLY A 45 -6.05 9.43 8.50
CA GLY A 45 -4.93 10.29 8.84
C GLY A 45 -3.84 9.65 9.70
N GLN A 46 -3.98 8.37 10.09
CA GLN A 46 -2.95 7.63 10.82
C GLN A 46 -1.96 6.94 9.86
N GLU A 47 -0.79 6.57 10.37
CA GLU A 47 0.18 5.78 9.59
C GLU A 47 -0.33 4.38 9.27
N GLY A 48 -1.09 3.81 10.20
CA GLY A 48 -1.60 2.46 10.14
C GLY A 48 -0.66 1.40 10.71
N ALA A 49 -1.26 0.27 11.05
CA ALA A 49 -0.58 -0.94 11.46
C ALA A 49 -0.47 -1.91 10.27
N VAL A 50 0.61 -2.70 10.26
CA VAL A 50 0.83 -3.71 9.22
C VAL A 50 -0.08 -4.91 9.48
N GLY A 51 -1.06 -5.10 8.60
CA GLY A 51 -2.02 -6.20 8.62
C GLY A 51 -1.76 -7.30 7.58
N LEU A 52 -0.84 -7.06 6.65
CA LEU A 52 -0.35 -8.03 5.67
C LEU A 52 1.11 -7.68 5.34
N ALA A 53 1.99 -8.68 5.41
CA ALA A 53 3.39 -8.59 5.00
C ALA A 53 3.87 -9.99 4.62
N THR A 54 3.58 -10.40 3.38
CA THR A 54 3.97 -11.71 2.86
C THR A 54 5.15 -11.56 1.92
N THR A 55 6.17 -12.38 2.11
CA THR A 55 7.45 -12.36 1.39
C THR A 55 7.83 -13.78 0.95
N GLY A 56 8.93 -13.94 0.19
CA GLY A 56 9.35 -15.26 -0.32
C GLY A 56 8.36 -15.88 -1.31
N ILE A 57 7.61 -15.03 -2.01
CA ILE A 57 6.53 -15.40 -2.94
C ILE A 57 6.81 -14.82 -4.33
N THR A 58 6.15 -15.37 -5.35
CA THR A 58 6.19 -14.78 -6.70
C THR A 58 5.36 -13.50 -6.78
N ALA A 59 5.62 -12.66 -7.78
CA ALA A 59 4.84 -11.44 -8.01
C ALA A 59 3.34 -11.76 -8.26
N GLU A 60 3.04 -12.87 -8.93
CA GLU A 60 1.67 -13.35 -9.13
C GLU A 60 1.01 -13.72 -7.79
N GLN A 61 1.71 -14.42 -6.91
CA GLN A 61 1.22 -14.75 -5.57
C GLN A 61 1.01 -13.50 -4.73
N ALA A 62 1.92 -12.53 -4.80
CA ALA A 62 1.79 -11.26 -4.11
C ALA A 62 0.52 -10.52 -4.54
N LEU A 63 0.27 -10.45 -5.86
CA LEU A 63 -0.96 -9.87 -6.39
C LEU A 63 -2.20 -10.63 -5.91
N LYS A 64 -2.19 -11.97 -5.94
CA LYS A 64 -3.32 -12.79 -5.45
C LYS A 64 -3.65 -12.52 -3.99
N GLU A 65 -2.66 -12.43 -3.11
CA GLU A 65 -2.84 -12.14 -1.68
C GLU A 65 -3.45 -10.75 -1.46
N VAL A 66 -2.93 -9.73 -2.14
CA VAL A 66 -3.40 -8.35 -2.01
C VAL A 66 -4.83 -8.20 -2.58
N VAL A 67 -5.12 -8.82 -3.74
CA VAL A 67 -6.48 -8.82 -4.33
C VAL A 67 -7.47 -9.59 -3.46
N LYS A 68 -7.08 -10.74 -2.91
CA LYS A 68 -7.90 -11.48 -1.95
C LYS A 68 -8.26 -10.59 -0.76
N LYS A 69 -7.29 -9.86 -0.21
CA LYS A 69 -7.52 -8.93 0.89
C LYS A 69 -8.42 -7.76 0.51
N SER A 70 -8.29 -7.22 -0.70
CA SER A 70 -9.19 -6.19 -1.25
C SER A 70 -10.64 -6.68 -1.23
N ARG A 71 -10.90 -7.84 -1.82
CA ARG A 71 -12.24 -8.42 -1.93
C ARG A 71 -12.85 -8.74 -0.56
N GLU A 72 -12.05 -9.18 0.40
CA GLU A 72 -12.50 -9.36 1.79
C GLU A 72 -12.98 -8.06 2.43
N LYS A 73 -12.38 -6.92 2.08
CA LYS A 73 -12.72 -5.59 2.62
C LYS A 73 -13.88 -4.95 1.89
N GLU A 74 -13.93 -5.07 0.57
CA GLU A 74 -15.08 -4.65 -0.24
C GLU A 74 -16.38 -5.32 0.23
N ARG A 75 -16.34 -6.64 0.51
CA ARG A 75 -17.50 -7.36 1.10
C ARG A 75 -17.92 -6.85 2.48
N LYS A 76 -17.05 -6.11 3.17
CA LYS A 76 -17.34 -5.47 4.47
C LYS A 76 -17.80 -4.02 4.32
N GLY A 77 -18.02 -3.54 3.09
CA GLY A 77 -18.47 -2.18 2.81
C GLY A 77 -17.34 -1.16 2.64
N TYR A 78 -16.08 -1.60 2.50
CA TYR A 78 -15.00 -0.67 2.17
C TYR A 78 -15.09 -0.31 0.68
N GLU A 79 -15.04 0.97 0.37
CA GLU A 79 -15.07 1.49 -1.00
C GLU A 79 -13.69 2.00 -1.42
N ALA A 80 -13.42 2.09 -2.72
CA ALA A 80 -12.17 2.67 -3.18
C ALA A 80 -12.04 4.13 -2.73
N SER A 81 -10.88 4.49 -2.20
CA SER A 81 -10.52 5.86 -1.84
C SER A 81 -9.22 6.31 -2.51
N ARG A 82 -8.42 5.35 -2.99
CA ARG A 82 -7.38 5.59 -3.99
C ARG A 82 -7.45 4.51 -5.04
N GLU A 83 -7.51 4.91 -6.29
CA GLU A 83 -7.49 3.98 -7.43
C GLU A 83 -6.11 3.36 -7.62
N PHE A 84 -6.06 2.39 -8.56
CA PHE A 84 -4.83 1.73 -8.94
C PHE A 84 -3.74 2.75 -9.27
N THR A 85 -2.63 2.67 -8.54
CA THR A 85 -1.50 3.58 -8.67
C THR A 85 -0.24 2.77 -8.89
N VAL A 86 0.46 3.08 -9.97
CA VAL A 86 1.83 2.63 -10.19
C VAL A 86 2.76 3.56 -9.41
N PHE A 87 3.69 3.00 -8.64
CA PHE A 87 4.65 3.77 -7.87
C PHE A 87 6.02 3.13 -7.88
N TYR A 88 7.05 3.91 -7.52
CA TYR A 88 8.42 3.43 -7.42
C TYR A 88 8.95 3.61 -6.00
N VAL A 89 9.68 2.60 -5.52
CA VAL A 89 10.34 2.60 -4.20
C VAL A 89 11.83 2.36 -4.33
N PRO A 90 12.67 2.94 -3.46
CA PRO A 90 14.09 2.58 -3.37
C PRO A 90 14.26 1.08 -3.10
N ALA A 91 15.21 0.43 -3.79
CA ALA A 91 15.53 -0.99 -3.58
C ALA A 91 15.95 -1.31 -2.13
N SER A 92 16.51 -0.32 -1.41
CA SER A 92 16.86 -0.45 0.01
C SER A 92 15.65 -0.69 0.94
N LEU A 93 14.43 -0.44 0.47
CA LEU A 93 13.20 -0.69 1.24
C LEU A 93 12.55 -2.04 0.93
N THR A 94 13.02 -2.77 -0.08
CA THR A 94 12.29 -3.93 -0.65
C THR A 94 12.81 -5.29 -0.20
N GLY A 95 13.76 -5.33 0.76
CA GLY A 95 14.27 -6.60 1.30
C GLY A 95 13.19 -7.37 2.05
N ALA A 96 13.13 -8.69 1.83
CA ALA A 96 12.13 -9.55 2.46
C ALA A 96 12.21 -9.56 4.00
N ALA A 97 13.42 -9.48 4.56
CA ALA A 97 13.64 -9.48 6.02
C ALA A 97 13.02 -8.25 6.71
N ASP A 98 13.11 -7.09 6.06
CA ASP A 98 12.73 -5.80 6.63
C ASP A 98 11.35 -5.33 6.14
N ALA A 99 10.64 -6.15 5.36
CA ALA A 99 9.40 -5.76 4.67
C ALA A 99 8.34 -5.20 5.63
N ARG A 100 8.22 -5.78 6.84
CA ARG A 100 7.27 -5.30 7.85
C ARG A 100 7.65 -3.94 8.42
N GLU A 101 8.93 -3.70 8.64
CA GLU A 101 9.45 -2.43 9.18
C GLU A 101 9.36 -1.31 8.13
N ASN A 102 9.67 -1.66 6.88
CA ASN A 102 9.64 -0.74 5.74
C ASN A 102 8.24 -0.48 5.17
N ALA A 103 7.22 -1.26 5.56
CA ALA A 103 5.87 -1.17 5.01
C ALA A 103 5.28 0.26 5.06
N ARG A 104 5.55 1.01 6.14
CA ARG A 104 5.08 2.40 6.29
C ARG A 104 5.83 3.35 5.35
N ALA A 105 7.15 3.19 5.20
CA ALA A 105 7.93 3.98 4.26
C ALA A 105 7.47 3.72 2.81
N ILE A 106 7.22 2.46 2.45
CA ILE A 106 6.65 2.06 1.15
C ILE A 106 5.26 2.71 0.95
N ALA A 107 4.41 2.70 1.96
CA ALA A 107 3.10 3.35 1.89
C ALA A 107 3.19 4.87 1.63
N ARG A 108 4.21 5.55 2.17
CA ARG A 108 4.46 6.97 1.88
C ARG A 108 4.82 7.20 0.42
N HIS A 109 5.66 6.34 -0.19
CA HIS A 109 5.95 6.41 -1.62
C HIS A 109 4.70 6.21 -2.48
N PHE A 110 3.85 5.25 -2.13
CA PHE A 110 2.55 5.05 -2.78
C PHE A 110 1.68 6.33 -2.68
N GLY A 111 1.54 6.91 -1.48
CA GLY A 111 0.76 8.13 -1.28
C GLY A 111 1.25 9.33 -2.10
N GLN A 112 2.57 9.51 -2.18
CA GLN A 112 3.19 10.57 -2.98
C GLN A 112 2.88 10.39 -4.48
N HIS A 113 3.03 9.18 -5.01
CA HIS A 113 2.72 8.91 -6.41
C HIS A 113 1.22 9.01 -6.70
N ALA A 114 0.36 8.56 -5.78
CA ALA A 114 -1.09 8.68 -5.93
C ALA A 114 -1.54 10.15 -6.01
N ALA A 115 -0.93 11.02 -5.19
CA ALA A 115 -1.18 12.45 -5.25
C ALA A 115 -0.70 13.08 -6.58
N GLN A 116 0.47 12.67 -7.07
CA GLN A 116 1.01 13.14 -8.35
C GLN A 116 0.20 12.66 -9.57
N ALA A 117 -0.27 11.41 -9.53
CA ALA A 117 -1.04 10.79 -10.59
C ALA A 117 -2.54 11.16 -10.57
N GLY A 118 -3.01 11.83 -9.50
CA GLY A 118 -4.42 12.19 -9.36
C GLY A 118 -5.34 11.00 -9.07
N THR A 119 -4.81 9.88 -8.56
CA THR A 119 -5.60 8.67 -8.24
C THR A 119 -6.22 8.72 -6.84
N ALA A 120 -5.97 9.79 -6.07
CA ALA A 120 -6.60 10.01 -4.78
C ALA A 120 -8.02 10.57 -4.95
N LEU A 121 -9.01 9.83 -4.47
CA LEU A 121 -10.41 10.24 -4.44
C LEU A 121 -10.68 11.16 -3.23
N PRO A 122 -11.81 11.89 -3.19
CA PRO A 122 -12.08 12.86 -2.12
C PRO A 122 -12.05 12.29 -0.69
N ASN A 123 -12.33 10.99 -0.53
CA ASN A 123 -12.35 10.27 0.74
C ASN A 123 -11.01 9.60 1.11
N ALA A 124 -9.94 9.80 0.32
CA ALA A 124 -8.62 9.21 0.56
C ALA A 124 -8.04 9.59 1.94
N SER A 125 -7.61 8.59 2.72
CA SER A 125 -6.98 8.84 4.02
C SER A 125 -5.61 9.48 3.82
N ARG A 126 -5.33 10.63 4.46
CA ARG A 126 -4.00 11.26 4.39
C ARG A 126 -2.92 10.26 4.85
N ILE A 127 -1.82 10.17 4.10
CA ILE A 127 -0.63 9.42 4.51
C ILE A 127 0.30 10.39 5.23
N PRO A 128 0.59 10.23 6.53
CA PRO A 128 1.46 11.15 7.26
C PRO A 128 2.88 11.19 6.69
N ALA A 129 3.47 12.38 6.73
CA ALA A 129 4.92 12.54 6.55
C ALA A 129 5.65 11.95 7.78
N PRO A 130 6.93 11.58 7.68
CA PRO A 130 7.71 11.16 8.84
C PRO A 130 7.66 12.24 9.93
N THR A 131 7.37 11.86 11.17
CA THR A 131 7.73 12.69 12.33
C THR A 131 9.25 12.70 12.44
N VAL A 132 9.83 13.91 12.38
CA VAL A 132 11.26 14.17 12.56
C VAL A 132 11.64 13.90 14.02
#